data_AF-A0A3D5SBA0-F1
#
_entry.id   AF-A0A3D5SBA0-F1
#
_cell.length_a   1.000
_cell.length_b   1.000
_cell.length_c   1.000
_cell.angle_alpha   90.00
_cell.angle_beta   90.00
_cell.angle_gamma   90.00
#
_symmetry.space_group_name_H-M   'P 1'
#
loop_
_entity.id
_entity.type
_entity.pdbx_description
1 polymer ?
#
loop_
_entity_poly.entity_id
_entity_poly.type
_entity_poly.pdbx_seq_one_letter_code
_entity_poly.pdbx_strand_id
1 'polypeptide(L)' 'MTVFAYSGRDQNGDAINGALDAANAKAAAHQLLAGGIHPISIKAKKTEVDEEGISFSFGRK' A
#
# COMPACT_ATOMS: atom_id res chain seq x y z
N MET A 1 1.93 -8.90 10.87
CA MET A 1 2.48 -7.62 10.38
C MET A 1 1.65 -7.16 9.19
N THR A 2 1.68 -5.87 8.86
CA THR A 2 0.85 -5.26 7.82
C THR A 2 1.66 -5.06 6.56
N VAL A 3 1.09 -5.47 5.42
CA VAL A 3 1.73 -5.29 4.12
C VAL A 3 1.36 -3.92 3.55
N PHE A 4 2.36 -3.15 3.15
CA PHE A 4 2.22 -1.87 2.48
C PHE A 4 2.61 -2.03 1.01
N ALA A 5 1.70 -1.66 0.11
CA ALA A 5 2.05 -1.49 -1.28
C ALA A 5 2.82 -0.18 -1.43
N TYR A 6 3.95 -0.20 -2.14
CA TYR A 6 4.74 0.98 -2.39
C TYR A 6 4.98 1.16 -3.89
N SER A 7 5.11 2.40 -4.31
CA SER A 7 5.66 2.80 -5.60
C SER A 7 6.76 3.83 -5.37
N GLY A 8 7.87 3.68 -6.06
CA GLY A 8 9.04 4.51 -5.89
C GLY A 8 9.92 4.49 -7.12
N ARG A 9 11.09 5.10 -7.00
CA ARG A 9 12.15 5.04 -7.99
C ARG A 9 13.44 4.52 -7.40
N ASP A 10 14.18 3.72 -8.15
CA ASP A 10 15.52 3.32 -7.77
C ASP A 10 16.55 4.43 -8.07
N GLN A 11 17.83 4.15 -7.83
CA GLN A 11 18.94 5.06 -8.08
C GLN A 11 19.18 5.38 -9.58
N ASN A 12 18.73 4.51 -10.48
CA ASN A 12 18.78 4.70 -11.93
C ASN A 12 17.57 5.51 -12.43
N GLY A 13 16.58 5.75 -11.57
CA GLY A 13 15.35 6.48 -11.88
C GLY A 13 14.22 5.59 -12.39
N ASP A 14 14.41 4.27 -12.36
CA ASP A 14 13.43 3.28 -12.80
C ASP A 14 12.27 3.18 -11.81
N ALA A 15 11.04 3.09 -12.33
CA ALA A 15 9.85 2.96 -11.50
C ALA A 15 9.78 1.55 -10.89
N ILE A 16 9.86 1.46 -9.56
CA ILE A 16 9.74 0.22 -8.81
C ILE A 16 8.44 0.23 -8.02
N ASN A 17 7.66 -0.83 -8.22
CA ASN A 17 6.39 -1.03 -7.55
C ASN A 17 6.47 -2.37 -6.81
N GLY A 18 6.07 -2.41 -5.54
CA GLY A 18 6.17 -3.63 -4.75
C GLY A 18 5.26 -3.63 -3.54
N ALA A 19 5.39 -4.69 -2.75
CA ALA A 19 4.75 -4.79 -1.45
C ALA A 19 5.81 -5.12 -0.41
N LEU A 20 5.76 -4.42 0.72
CA LEU A 20 6.71 -4.56 1.81
C LEU A 20 5.95 -4.74 3.12
N ASP A 21 6.37 -5.72 3.92
CA ASP A 21 5.83 -5.91 5.25
C ASP A 21 6.51 -4.97 6.24
N ALA A 22 5.71 -4.16 6.94
CA ALA A 22 6.23 -3.21 7.91
C ALA A 22 5.25 -3.00 9.07
N ALA A 23 5.76 -2.47 10.17
CA ALA A 23 4.95 -2.10 11.33
C ALA A 23 4.08 -0.86 11.06
N ASN A 24 4.55 0.07 10.22
CA ASN A 24 3.83 1.28 9.82
C ASN A 24 4.42 1.86 8.52
N ALA A 25 3.72 2.83 7.91
CA ALA A 25 4.14 3.46 6.66
C ALA A 25 5.52 4.15 6.75
N LYS A 26 5.87 4.71 7.92
CA LYS A 26 7.18 5.35 8.14
C LYS A 26 8.32 4.33 8.18
N ALA A 27 8.10 3.17 8.79
CA ALA A 27 9.03 2.05 8.80
C ALA A 27 9.21 1.46 7.40
N ALA A 28 8.12 1.32 6.63
CA ALA A 28 8.19 0.92 5.23
C ALA A 28 9.06 1.90 4.41
N ALA A 29 8.85 3.21 4.58
CA ALA A 29 9.66 4.22 3.89
C ALA A 29 11.15 4.11 4.23
N HIS A 30 11.48 3.94 5.52
CA HIS A 30 12.86 3.77 5.96
C HIS A 30 13.54 2.53 5.36
N GLN A 31 12.83 1.42 5.28
CA GLN A 31 13.36 0.18 4.69
C GLN A 31 13.57 0.33 3.17
N LEU A 32 12.65 0.99 2.46
CA LEU A 32 12.80 1.27 1.03
C LEU A 32 14.00 2.17 0.77
N LEU A 33 14.13 3.26 1.54
CA LEU A 33 15.26 4.17 1.45
C LEU A 33 16.59 3.47 1.76
N ALA A 34 16.62 2.61 2.78
CA ALA A 34 17.79 1.79 3.09
C ALA A 34 18.16 0.83 1.96
N GLY A 35 17.18 0.36 1.18
CA GLY A 35 17.36 -0.44 -0.03
C GLY A 35 17.68 0.37 -1.29
N GLY A 36 17.85 1.69 -1.20
CA GLY A 36 18.12 2.56 -2.35
C GLY A 36 16.89 2.86 -3.22
N ILE A 37 15.69 2.55 -2.73
CA ILE A 37 14.43 2.89 -3.39
C ILE A 37 13.87 4.14 -2.73
N HIS A 38 13.64 5.18 -3.51
CA HIS A 38 12.95 6.39 -3.09
C HIS A 38 11.44 6.22 -3.24
N PRO A 39 10.68 5.98 -2.15
CA PRO A 39 9.24 5.85 -2.23
C PRO A 39 8.58 7.18 -2.61
N ILE A 40 7.73 7.15 -3.63
CA ILE A 40 6.90 8.27 -4.08
C ILE A 40 5.49 8.13 -3.47
N SER A 41 5.00 6.90 -3.33
CA SER A 41 3.73 6.61 -2.69
C SER A 41 3.81 5.32 -1.87
N ILE A 42 3.26 5.35 -0.66
CA ILE A 42 3.12 4.17 0.19
C ILE A 42 1.65 4.10 0.59
N LYS A 43 0.97 3.06 0.12
CA LYS A 43 -0.40 2.76 0.49
C LYS A 43 -0.39 1.55 1.41
N ALA A 44 -1.06 1.67 2.56
CA ALA A 44 -1.37 0.48 3.33
C ALA A 44 -2.19 -0.43 2.42
N LYS A 45 -1.70 -1.65 2.15
CA LYS A 45 -2.58 -2.71 1.67
C LYS A 45 -3.33 -3.21 2.91
N LYS A 46 -4.01 -2.29 3.58
CA LYS A 46 -5.10 -2.66 4.47
C LYS A 46 -6.03 -3.36 3.51
N THR A 47 -6.32 -4.62 3.78
CA THR A 47 -7.51 -5.26 3.22
C THR A 47 -8.65 -4.33 3.61
N GLU A 48 -8.93 -3.35 2.76
CA GLU A 48 -10.24 -2.78 2.58
C GLU A 48 -11.05 -3.98 2.11
N VAL A 49 -11.47 -4.80 3.09
CA VAL A 49 -12.87 -5.19 3.16
C VAL A 49 -13.59 -3.86 3.16
N ASP A 50 -13.80 -3.37 1.94
CA ASP A 50 -14.66 -2.26 1.61
C ASP A 50 -16.04 -2.77 2.02
N GLU A 51 -16.38 -2.47 3.26
CA GLU A 51 -17.66 -2.77 3.90
C GLU A 51 -18.73 -1.81 3.35
N GLU A 52 -18.69 -1.49 2.06
CA GLU A 52 -19.55 -0.51 1.38
C GLU A 52 -19.98 -1.09 0.03
N GLY A 53 -20.89 -2.07 0.09
CA GLY A 53 -21.44 -2.65 -1.12
C GLY A 53 -22.42 -3.79 -0.94
N ILE A 54 -22.89 -4.07 0.29
CA ILE A 54 -24.09 -4.89 0.44
C ILE A 54 -25.26 -4.01 0.00
N SER A 55 -25.50 -3.98 -1.32
CA SER A 55 -26.73 -3.45 -1.88
C SER A 55 -27.88 -4.33 -1.40
N PHE A 56 -28.38 -4.02 -0.21
CA PHE A 56 -29.67 -4.50 0.24
C PHE A 56 -30.73 -3.80 -0.59
N SER A 57 -31.04 -4.38 -1.75
CA SER A 57 -32.27 -4.11 -2.48
C SER A 57 -33.44 -4.62 -1.65
N PHE A 58 -33.78 -3.92 -0.55
CA PHE A 58 -35.01 -4.15 0.19
C PHE A 58 -36.17 -3.57 -0.64
N GLY A 59 -36.54 -4.31 -1.70
CA GLY A 59 -37.80 -4.11 -2.41
C GLY A 59 -38.94 -4.46 -1.46
N ARG A 60 -39.48 -3.46 -0.77
CA ARG A 60 -40.66 -3.61 0.07
C ARG A 60 -41.90 -3.44 -0.81
N LYS A 61 -42.52 -4.60 -1.09
CA LYS A 61 -43.93 -4.93 -1.36
C LYS A 61 -44.84 -3.86 -1.97
#